data_AF-A0A7L7KQI7-F1
#
_entry.id   AF-A0A7L7KQI7-F1
#
_cell.length_a   1.000
_cell.length_b   1.000
_cell.length_c   1.000
_cell.angle_alpha   90.00
_cell.angle_beta   90.00
_cell.angle_gamma   90.00
#
_symmetry.space_group_name_H-M   'P 1'
#
loop_
_entity.id
_entity.type
_entity.pdbx_description
1 polymer ?
#
loop_
_entity_poly.entity_id
_entity_poly.type
_entity_poly.pdbx_seq_one_letter_code
_entity_poly.pdbx_strand_id
1 'polypeptide(L)'
;MKTLKILLNALVLVVVVLFAYEFIFNQAVENITVSCEDAYNGTLNEMTVICDVQDPDSLITTDHPLELVLWHNDTSTEIISLQNGSNTFLFDNLDYATTYEIVVSGYTYIDDTYESYAFYTNTFYTITEGYNVPVLLYQEETIGDLEFGFSVTVNDPDELTNAIYYELYDDNQLTDEGSIDSLGAIQQIDGLNELTAYRLLLYVEYIVDIDNHTTTFDMLETFVTLATPEAPIATISNVTNDNAEISFLLDTLDNDATDVFYRVELQDSDHNVLDSVVPDTSTITFDVSLITGDFTINVIASYDYDGATYTDKVLYTYSVYNNEYATFFNIPTLSKIDTSAPLTNYNQYKDYLYTYIDEGVTSFTITCEASLDCTTLVEQDPFSDLPFLISDVVHPYHSLSQIGFSYTDEEIDITTTLSYTQAERDAIDSQVNTILNTIITESMTPEDQIQAVHDYIINNAEYDQTCYENSQTCDNDHSALGILFDGNAVCEGYAHLTDIMLRALRIKSFRISSETHQWNAVYIDDQWLHMDTTWDDPIVEHGPGVLRYDYYLITTIELHVLDTESHTYDTTIINYMN
;
A
#
# COMPACT_ATOMS: atom_id res chain seq x y z
N MET A 1 46.79 26.17 -54.10
CA MET A 1 46.30 27.53 -54.43
C MET A 1 44.94 27.87 -53.80
N LYS A 2 44.01 26.92 -53.58
CA LYS A 2 42.76 27.18 -52.83
C LYS A 2 42.95 27.30 -51.31
N THR A 3 43.81 26.48 -50.72
CA THR A 3 44.09 26.48 -49.26
C THR A 3 44.79 27.74 -48.77
N LEU A 4 45.68 28.34 -49.58
CA LEU A 4 46.37 29.58 -49.22
C LEU A 4 45.45 30.82 -49.26
N LYS A 5 44.42 30.82 -50.12
CA LYS A 5 43.40 31.89 -50.14
C LYS A 5 42.44 31.80 -48.96
N ILE A 6 42.14 30.60 -48.46
CA ILE A 6 41.28 30.42 -47.29
C ILE A 6 42.00 30.88 -46.03
N LEU A 7 43.29 30.54 -45.86
CA LEU A 7 44.12 31.04 -44.75
C LEU A 7 44.31 32.56 -44.80
N LEU A 8 44.51 33.15 -45.98
CA LEU A 8 44.62 34.60 -46.10
C LEU A 8 43.29 35.32 -45.81
N ASN A 9 42.16 34.77 -46.27
CA ASN A 9 40.84 35.33 -45.95
C ASN A 9 40.47 35.15 -44.48
N ALA A 10 40.85 34.05 -43.84
CA ALA A 10 40.64 33.85 -42.41
C ALA A 10 41.50 34.82 -41.57
N LEU A 11 42.75 35.07 -41.97
CA LEU A 11 43.61 36.04 -41.30
C LEU A 11 43.10 37.48 -41.48
N VAL A 12 42.63 37.84 -42.68
CA VAL A 12 42.01 39.15 -42.93
C VAL A 12 40.71 39.29 -42.14
N LEU A 13 39.89 38.23 -42.04
CA LEU A 13 38.65 38.28 -41.27
C LEU A 13 38.93 38.41 -39.76
N VAL A 14 39.93 37.71 -39.24
CA VAL A 14 40.34 37.83 -37.83
C VAL A 14 40.93 39.21 -37.53
N VAL A 15 41.70 39.79 -38.45
CA VAL A 15 42.23 41.16 -38.29
C VAL A 15 41.10 42.20 -38.40
N VAL A 16 40.14 42.03 -39.32
CA VAL A 16 38.98 42.93 -39.44
C VAL A 16 38.05 42.80 -38.24
N VAL A 17 37.87 41.60 -37.69
CA VAL A 17 37.08 41.38 -36.46
C VAL A 17 37.82 41.92 -35.25
N LEU A 18 39.14 41.79 -35.14
CA LEU A 18 39.92 42.39 -34.05
C LEU A 18 39.97 43.92 -34.14
N PHE A 19 40.09 44.50 -35.34
CA PHE A 19 39.99 45.95 -35.52
C PHE A 19 38.55 46.46 -35.34
N ALA A 20 37.53 45.70 -35.73
CA ALA A 20 36.13 46.04 -35.45
C ALA A 20 35.81 45.87 -33.96
N TYR A 21 36.42 44.90 -33.28
CA TYR A 21 36.30 44.72 -31.84
C TYR A 21 37.03 45.85 -31.08
N GLU A 22 38.25 46.24 -31.47
CA GLU A 22 38.93 47.42 -30.90
C GLU A 22 38.25 48.75 -31.29
N PHE A 23 37.53 48.85 -32.41
CA PHE A 23 36.79 50.05 -32.80
C PHE A 23 35.40 50.14 -32.16
N ILE A 24 34.75 49.01 -31.87
CA ILE A 24 33.42 48.96 -31.22
C ILE A 24 33.53 48.95 -29.69
N PHE A 25 34.60 48.39 -29.11
CA PHE A 25 34.78 48.31 -27.65
C PHE A 25 35.71 49.38 -27.05
N ASN A 26 36.24 50.31 -27.84
CA ASN A 26 37.12 51.38 -27.33
C ASN A 26 36.61 52.79 -27.62
N GLN A 27 35.27 52.95 -27.67
CA GLN A 27 34.62 54.17 -27.19
C GLN A 27 33.86 53.78 -25.92
N ALA A 28 34.54 53.87 -24.77
CA ALA A 28 33.87 53.85 -23.49
C ALA A 28 32.96 55.08 -23.44
N VAL A 29 31.67 54.88 -23.70
CA VAL A 29 30.64 55.88 -23.41
C VAL A 29 30.49 55.85 -21.90
N GLU A 30 30.97 56.89 -21.21
CA GLU A 30 30.73 57.08 -19.78
C GLU A 30 29.20 57.14 -19.59
N ASN A 31 28.61 56.14 -18.94
CA ASN A 31 27.17 55.97 -18.90
C ASN A 31 26.67 55.77 -17.48
N ILE A 32 25.84 56.72 -17.02
CA ILE A 32 24.97 56.56 -15.86
C ILE A 32 23.91 55.50 -16.20
N THR A 33 23.64 54.57 -15.28
CA THR A 33 22.45 53.71 -15.35
C THR A 33 21.52 54.00 -14.18
N VAL A 34 20.22 54.07 -14.44
CA VAL A 34 19.18 54.29 -13.43
C VAL A 34 18.11 53.21 -13.57
N SER A 35 17.73 52.57 -12.47
CA SER A 35 16.60 51.65 -12.37
C SER A 35 15.67 52.14 -11.28
N CYS A 36 14.38 52.29 -11.57
CA CYS A 36 13.40 52.77 -10.59
C CYS A 36 12.22 51.80 -10.46
N GLU A 37 11.70 51.69 -9.23
CA GLU A 37 10.45 51.04 -8.88
C GLU A 37 9.55 52.04 -8.15
N ASP A 38 8.24 51.95 -8.36
CA ASP A 38 7.25 52.87 -7.80
C ASP A 38 6.05 52.12 -7.20
N ALA A 39 5.42 52.72 -6.19
CA ALA A 39 4.24 52.18 -5.52
C ALA A 39 3.32 53.32 -5.03
N TYR A 40 2.08 53.34 -5.54
CA TYR A 40 1.04 54.27 -5.10
C TYR A 40 0.19 53.65 -3.99
N ASN A 41 0.02 54.37 -2.87
CA ASN A 41 -0.84 53.99 -1.76
C ASN A 41 -2.15 54.79 -1.81
N GLY A 42 -3.22 54.17 -2.32
CA GLY A 42 -4.54 54.81 -2.43
C GLY A 42 -5.15 55.22 -1.08
N THR A 43 -4.87 54.51 0.01
CA THR A 43 -5.41 54.82 1.34
C THR A 43 -4.86 56.13 1.91
N LEU A 44 -3.57 56.37 1.68
CA LEU A 44 -2.88 57.57 2.16
C LEU A 44 -2.82 58.67 1.10
N ASN A 45 -3.13 58.33 -0.17
CA ASN A 45 -2.93 59.18 -1.34
C ASN A 45 -1.46 59.62 -1.50
N GLU A 46 -0.54 58.65 -1.40
CA GLU A 46 0.92 58.89 -1.42
C GLU A 46 1.61 58.04 -2.50
N MET A 47 2.68 58.55 -3.09
CA MET A 47 3.52 57.81 -4.06
C MET A 47 4.93 57.61 -3.53
N THR A 48 5.41 56.37 -3.48
CA THR A 48 6.81 56.05 -3.16
C THR A 48 7.57 55.68 -4.43
N VAL A 49 8.75 56.26 -4.63
CA VAL A 49 9.65 55.92 -5.74
C VAL A 49 11.03 55.60 -5.20
N ILE A 50 11.58 54.45 -5.60
CA ILE A 50 12.93 54.00 -5.24
C ILE A 50 13.73 53.91 -6.54
N CYS A 51 14.84 54.65 -6.62
CA CYS A 51 15.72 54.65 -7.78
C CYS A 51 17.16 54.30 -7.38
N ASP A 52 17.68 53.24 -7.97
CA ASP A 52 19.08 52.84 -7.87
C ASP A 52 19.88 53.40 -9.04
N VAL A 53 20.85 54.24 -8.73
CA VAL A 53 21.72 54.93 -9.68
C VAL A 53 23.12 54.34 -9.61
N GLN A 54 23.71 54.03 -10.76
CA GLN A 54 25.14 53.72 -10.88
C GLN A 54 25.79 54.76 -11.80
N ASP A 55 26.72 55.51 -11.24
CA ASP A 55 27.54 56.52 -11.93
C ASP A 55 29.03 56.21 -11.73
N PRO A 56 29.58 55.23 -12.48
CA PRO A 56 30.97 54.79 -12.31
C PRO A 56 31.99 55.87 -12.67
N ASP A 57 31.61 56.81 -13.54
CA ASP A 57 32.50 57.82 -14.12
C ASP A 57 32.31 59.22 -13.50
N SER A 58 31.46 59.34 -12.48
CA SER A 58 31.17 60.59 -11.75
C SER A 58 30.67 61.72 -12.66
N LEU A 59 29.78 61.36 -13.60
CA LEU A 59 29.13 62.27 -14.54
C LEU A 59 28.09 63.18 -13.87
N ILE A 60 27.50 62.75 -12.76
CA ILE A 60 26.54 63.55 -12.00
C ILE A 60 27.29 64.70 -11.32
N THR A 61 27.09 65.91 -11.84
CA THR A 61 27.78 67.12 -11.37
C THR A 61 26.80 68.27 -11.19
N THR A 62 27.24 69.38 -10.59
CA THR A 62 26.38 70.58 -10.45
C THR A 62 25.97 71.19 -11.79
N ASP A 63 26.77 70.99 -12.84
CA ASP A 63 26.48 71.50 -14.18
C ASP A 63 25.65 70.50 -15.02
N HIS A 64 25.62 69.22 -14.61
CA HIS A 64 24.89 68.13 -15.26
C HIS A 64 24.20 67.26 -14.20
N PRO A 65 23.11 67.76 -13.58
CA PRO A 65 22.41 67.04 -12.53
C PRO A 65 21.58 65.88 -13.08
N LEU A 66 21.37 64.85 -12.25
CA LEU A 66 20.34 63.83 -12.44
C LEU A 66 19.18 64.18 -11.51
N GLU A 67 18.00 64.39 -12.06
CA GLU A 67 16.84 64.91 -11.32
C GLU A 67 15.62 64.02 -11.53
N LEU A 68 14.88 63.78 -10.46
CA LEU A 68 13.52 63.28 -10.49
C LEU A 68 12.59 64.49 -10.40
N VAL A 69 11.68 64.58 -11.37
CA VAL A 69 10.67 65.62 -11.45
C VAL A 69 9.29 65.00 -11.36
N LEU A 70 8.49 65.48 -10.43
CA LEU A 70 7.05 65.22 -10.39
C LEU A 70 6.34 66.32 -11.19
N TRP A 71 5.59 65.94 -12.21
CA TRP A 71 4.83 66.82 -13.08
C TRP A 71 3.34 66.73 -12.78
N HIS A 72 2.70 67.90 -12.81
CA HIS A 72 1.26 68.08 -12.72
C HIS A 72 0.83 69.14 -13.73
N ASN A 73 -0.07 68.81 -14.66
CA ASN A 73 -0.62 69.76 -15.66
C ASN A 73 0.46 70.61 -16.37
N ASP A 74 1.51 69.96 -16.88
CA ASP A 74 2.68 70.58 -17.54
C ASP A 74 3.51 71.54 -16.65
N THR A 75 3.27 71.53 -15.34
CA THR A 75 4.09 72.26 -14.34
C THR A 75 4.84 71.28 -13.46
N SER A 76 6.15 71.47 -13.30
CA SER A 76 6.97 70.71 -12.36
C SER A 76 6.61 71.14 -10.94
N THR A 77 6.05 70.22 -10.14
CA THR A 77 5.64 70.50 -8.76
C THR A 77 6.78 70.26 -7.77
N GLU A 78 7.66 69.30 -8.07
CA GLU A 78 8.83 69.00 -7.23
C GLU A 78 10.00 68.53 -8.09
N ILE A 79 11.22 69.00 -7.79
CA ILE A 79 12.47 68.64 -8.47
C ILE A 79 13.47 68.21 -7.41
N ILE A 80 13.95 66.98 -7.51
CA ILE A 80 14.85 66.38 -6.53
C ILE A 80 16.09 65.83 -7.24
N SER A 81 17.28 66.25 -6.80
CA SER A 81 18.53 65.73 -7.34
C SER A 81 18.85 64.34 -6.79
N LEU A 82 19.14 63.38 -7.66
CA LEU A 82 19.57 62.03 -7.31
C LEU A 82 21.09 61.99 -7.15
N GLN A 83 21.57 61.05 -6.35
CA GLN A 83 22.99 60.77 -6.16
C GLN A 83 23.29 59.32 -6.55
N ASN A 84 24.56 59.02 -6.81
CA ASN A 84 25.02 57.63 -7.02
C ASN A 84 24.65 56.75 -5.80
N GLY A 85 24.10 55.56 -6.05
CA GLY A 85 23.52 54.69 -5.02
C GLY A 85 21.98 54.67 -5.03
N SER A 86 21.41 54.19 -3.92
CA SER A 86 19.95 54.05 -3.77
C SER A 86 19.32 55.34 -3.25
N ASN A 87 18.25 55.79 -3.91
CA ASN A 87 17.50 57.00 -3.56
C ASN A 87 16.02 56.63 -3.36
N THR A 88 15.41 57.07 -2.27
CA THR A 88 14.00 56.81 -1.96
C THR A 88 13.26 58.12 -1.74
N PHE A 89 12.11 58.26 -2.40
CA PHE A 89 11.28 59.46 -2.38
C PHE A 89 9.85 59.10 -2.02
N LEU A 90 9.21 59.95 -1.24
CA LEU A 90 7.80 59.86 -0.86
C LEU A 90 7.12 61.19 -1.24
N PHE A 91 6.07 61.11 -2.04
CA PHE A 91 5.21 62.24 -2.38
C PHE A 91 3.90 62.11 -1.59
N ASP A 92 3.73 62.94 -0.57
CA ASP A 92 2.72 62.79 0.48
C ASP A 92 1.76 63.98 0.62
N ASN A 93 1.37 64.64 -0.49
CA ASN A 93 0.35 65.71 -0.49
C ASN A 93 -0.24 65.87 -1.90
N LEU A 94 -0.56 64.76 -2.55
CA LEU A 94 -1.03 64.78 -3.93
C LEU A 94 -2.49 65.28 -3.98
N ASP A 95 -2.82 66.09 -4.97
CA ASP A 95 -4.20 66.50 -5.22
C ASP A 95 -5.02 65.27 -5.61
N TYR A 96 -6.27 65.18 -5.15
CA TYR A 96 -7.19 64.11 -5.51
C TYR A 96 -7.66 64.22 -6.97
N ALA A 97 -8.05 63.09 -7.57
CA ALA A 97 -8.61 63.00 -8.93
C ALA A 97 -7.73 63.69 -9.98
N THR A 98 -6.43 63.47 -9.89
CA THR A 98 -5.42 64.23 -10.61
C THR A 98 -4.38 63.31 -11.22
N THR A 99 -4.02 63.57 -12.49
CA THR A 99 -2.93 62.86 -13.16
C THR A 99 -1.59 63.51 -12.81
N TYR A 100 -0.63 62.69 -12.41
CA TYR A 100 0.77 63.06 -12.20
C TYR A 100 1.69 62.24 -13.11
N GLU A 101 2.84 62.80 -13.45
CA GLU A 101 3.90 62.10 -14.19
C GLU A 101 5.23 62.25 -13.48
N ILE A 102 5.92 61.14 -13.23
CA ILE A 102 7.26 61.11 -12.64
C ILE A 102 8.25 60.92 -13.78
N VAL A 103 9.23 61.81 -13.88
CA VAL A 103 10.30 61.71 -14.88
C VAL A 103 11.64 61.78 -14.17
N VAL A 104 12.47 60.75 -14.31
CA VAL A 104 13.88 60.81 -13.92
C VAL A 104 14.70 61.11 -15.16
N SER A 105 15.33 62.28 -15.18
CA SER A 105 16.10 62.75 -16.33
C SER A 105 17.43 63.35 -15.90
N GLY A 106 18.44 63.20 -16.75
CA GLY A 106 19.78 63.70 -16.52
C GLY A 106 20.52 63.84 -17.84
N TYR A 107 21.83 63.61 -17.82
CA TYR A 107 22.66 63.70 -19.00
C TYR A 107 23.45 62.40 -19.22
N THR A 108 23.63 62.02 -20.48
CA THR A 108 24.56 60.97 -20.93
C THR A 108 25.67 61.62 -21.75
N TYR A 109 26.88 61.03 -21.73
CA TYR A 109 28.05 61.57 -22.43
C TYR A 109 28.30 60.77 -23.71
N ILE A 110 27.88 61.30 -24.86
CA ILE A 110 27.96 60.63 -26.17
C ILE A 110 28.72 61.54 -27.15
N ASP A 111 29.70 60.97 -27.88
CA ASP A 111 30.48 61.64 -28.94
C ASP A 111 31.07 63.01 -28.51
N ASP A 112 31.71 63.06 -27.34
CA ASP A 112 32.31 64.25 -26.73
C ASP A 112 31.32 65.39 -26.36
N THR A 113 30.03 65.07 -26.20
CA THR A 113 28.98 66.02 -25.79
C THR A 113 28.02 65.44 -24.74
N TYR A 114 27.55 66.29 -23.83
CA TYR A 114 26.48 65.93 -22.89
C TYR A 114 25.12 66.11 -23.58
N GLU A 115 24.33 65.04 -23.65
CA GLU A 115 22.95 65.05 -24.16
C GLU A 115 21.97 64.74 -23.03
N SER A 116 20.82 65.43 -23.01
CA SER A 116 19.77 65.17 -22.03
C SER A 116 19.07 63.84 -22.34
N TYR A 117 18.82 63.04 -21.30
CA TYR A 117 18.21 61.72 -21.41
C TYR A 117 17.22 61.47 -20.27
N ALA A 118 16.06 60.90 -20.58
CA ALA A 118 15.07 60.45 -19.61
C ALA A 118 15.26 58.96 -19.34
N PHE A 119 15.61 58.60 -18.11
CA PHE A 119 15.90 57.24 -17.70
C PHE A 119 14.67 56.46 -17.24
N TYR A 120 13.68 57.16 -16.70
CA TYR A 120 12.44 56.56 -16.21
C TYR A 120 11.29 57.56 -16.36
N THR A 121 10.12 57.04 -16.73
CA THR A 121 8.89 57.81 -16.85
C THR A 121 7.72 56.94 -16.42
N ASN A 122 6.87 57.46 -15.53
CA ASN A 122 5.63 56.81 -15.14
C ASN A 122 4.52 57.83 -14.94
N THR A 123 3.31 57.50 -15.38
CA THR A 123 2.12 58.33 -15.24
C THR A 123 1.11 57.61 -14.36
N PHE A 124 0.59 58.29 -13.34
CA PHE A 124 -0.39 57.71 -12.42
C PHE A 124 -1.53 58.71 -12.14
N TYR A 125 -2.67 58.19 -11.67
CA TYR A 125 -3.86 58.97 -11.34
C TYR A 125 -4.20 58.81 -9.86
N THR A 126 -4.48 59.91 -9.17
CA THR A 126 -4.80 59.90 -7.73
C THR A 126 -6.28 59.64 -7.47
N ILE A 127 -6.57 59.02 -6.33
CA ILE A 127 -7.93 58.68 -5.89
C ILE A 127 -8.86 59.90 -5.80
N THR A 128 -10.18 59.67 -5.80
CA THR A 128 -11.21 60.71 -5.56
C THR A 128 -11.46 60.91 -4.06
N GLU A 129 -11.72 62.14 -3.61
CA GLU A 129 -11.95 62.43 -2.18
C GLU A 129 -13.30 61.88 -1.68
N GLY A 130 -13.30 61.13 -0.57
CA GLY A 130 -14.50 60.90 0.26
C GLY A 130 -15.25 59.57 0.14
N TYR A 131 -14.64 58.48 -0.34
CA TYR A 131 -15.28 57.15 -0.39
C TYR A 131 -15.05 56.32 0.89
N ASN A 132 -15.96 55.38 1.17
CA ASN A 132 -15.82 54.39 2.24
C ASN A 132 -15.40 53.06 1.64
N VAL A 133 -14.31 52.48 2.14
CA VAL A 133 -13.86 51.14 1.75
C VAL A 133 -14.90 50.10 2.21
N PRO A 134 -15.33 49.16 1.35
CA PRO A 134 -16.21 48.07 1.76
C PRO A 134 -15.61 47.26 2.91
N VAL A 135 -16.42 46.93 3.92
CA VAL A 135 -15.99 46.12 5.08
C VAL A 135 -16.71 44.78 5.07
N LEU A 136 -15.96 43.69 5.06
CA LEU A 136 -16.51 42.34 5.18
C LEU A 136 -16.92 42.05 6.64
N LEU A 137 -18.06 41.40 6.80
CA LEU A 137 -18.55 40.84 8.05
C LEU A 137 -18.68 39.33 7.87
N TYR A 138 -18.11 38.57 8.79
CA TYR A 138 -18.05 37.11 8.74
C TYR A 138 -18.80 36.48 9.92
N GLN A 139 -19.33 35.29 9.72
CA GLN A 139 -19.86 34.43 10.77
C GLN A 139 -19.53 32.96 10.46
N GLU A 140 -18.94 32.25 11.43
CA GLU A 140 -18.71 30.80 11.38
C GLU A 140 -20.03 30.03 11.55
N GLU A 141 -20.17 28.96 10.77
CA GLU A 141 -21.30 28.04 10.81
C GLU A 141 -20.73 26.61 10.88
N THR A 142 -20.90 25.91 11.99
CA THR A 142 -20.42 24.52 12.12
C THR A 142 -21.36 23.57 11.37
N ILE A 143 -20.85 22.83 10.37
CA ILE A 143 -21.67 21.95 9.52
C ILE A 143 -21.33 20.46 9.72
N GLY A 144 -20.07 20.11 9.98
CA GLY A 144 -19.62 18.73 10.22
C GLY A 144 -18.17 18.66 10.72
N ASP A 145 -17.66 17.46 11.01
CA ASP A 145 -16.33 17.26 11.63
C ASP A 145 -15.15 17.58 10.68
N LEU A 146 -15.33 17.30 9.39
CA LEU A 146 -14.37 17.57 8.29
C LEU A 146 -14.91 18.60 7.29
N GLU A 147 -15.89 19.39 7.71
CA GLU A 147 -16.56 20.40 6.89
C GLU A 147 -16.48 21.74 7.61
N PHE A 148 -16.19 22.80 6.88
CA PHE A 148 -16.19 24.15 7.43
C PHE A 148 -17.24 25.01 6.72
N GLY A 149 -18.15 25.57 7.51
CA GLY A 149 -19.16 26.51 7.06
C GLY A 149 -18.85 27.93 7.48
N PHE A 150 -19.08 28.89 6.58
CA PHE A 150 -19.04 30.31 6.93
C PHE A 150 -20.00 31.11 6.07
N SER A 151 -20.46 32.25 6.58
CA SER A 151 -21.23 33.21 5.79
C SER A 151 -20.56 34.58 5.82
N VAL A 152 -20.66 35.30 4.70
CA VAL A 152 -20.06 36.62 4.53
C VAL A 152 -21.13 37.63 4.11
N THR A 153 -21.12 38.80 4.73
CA THR A 153 -21.87 39.97 4.28
C THR A 153 -20.91 41.14 4.11
N VAL A 154 -21.30 42.17 3.36
CA VAL A 154 -20.46 43.36 3.12
C VAL A 154 -21.21 44.62 3.55
N ASN A 155 -20.52 45.49 4.28
CA ASN A 155 -20.97 46.85 4.54
C ASN A 155 -20.29 47.78 3.53
N ASP A 156 -21.05 48.16 2.52
CA ASP A 156 -20.58 48.94 1.38
C ASP A 156 -21.55 50.08 1.08
N PRO A 157 -21.41 51.22 1.76
CA PRO A 157 -22.37 52.33 1.64
C PRO A 157 -22.28 53.06 0.30
N ASP A 158 -21.16 52.91 -0.42
CA ASP A 158 -20.89 53.58 -1.69
C ASP A 158 -21.03 52.63 -2.89
N GLU A 159 -21.48 51.38 -2.67
CA GLU A 159 -21.72 50.34 -3.68
C GLU A 159 -20.49 50.07 -4.59
N LEU A 160 -19.30 50.03 -3.98
CA LEU A 160 -18.02 49.88 -4.68
C LEU A 160 -17.60 48.40 -4.89
N THR A 161 -18.19 47.46 -4.17
CA THR A 161 -17.82 46.03 -4.18
C THR A 161 -17.98 45.43 -5.57
N ASN A 162 -16.89 44.90 -6.12
CA ASN A 162 -16.89 44.17 -7.39
C ASN A 162 -17.01 42.66 -7.18
N ALA A 163 -16.18 42.09 -6.31
CA ALA A 163 -16.12 40.66 -6.06
C ALA A 163 -15.56 40.36 -4.67
N ILE A 164 -15.92 39.20 -4.14
CA ILE A 164 -15.40 38.70 -2.87
C ILE A 164 -14.86 37.30 -3.11
N TYR A 165 -13.70 37.00 -2.54
CA TYR A 165 -13.04 35.70 -2.66
C TYR A 165 -12.61 35.17 -1.31
N TYR A 166 -12.38 33.87 -1.23
CA TYR A 166 -11.76 33.25 -0.08
C TYR A 166 -10.57 32.39 -0.50
N GLU A 167 -9.62 32.21 0.41
CA GLU A 167 -8.54 31.25 0.31
C GLU A 167 -8.40 30.51 1.65
N LEU A 168 -8.29 29.19 1.60
CA LEU A 168 -8.10 28.33 2.76
C LEU A 168 -6.68 27.77 2.75
N TYR A 169 -6.01 27.83 3.89
CA TYR A 169 -4.62 27.38 4.04
C TYR A 169 -4.47 26.33 5.12
N ASP A 170 -3.66 25.30 4.85
CA ASP A 170 -3.10 24.35 5.83
C ASP A 170 -1.58 24.60 5.95
N ASP A 171 -1.11 25.03 7.13
CA ASP A 171 0.29 25.41 7.40
C ASP A 171 0.96 26.26 6.28
N ASN A 172 0.24 27.25 5.77
CA ASN A 172 0.62 28.15 4.67
C ASN A 172 0.64 27.53 3.26
N GLN A 173 0.19 26.29 3.07
CA GLN A 173 -0.17 25.74 1.76
C GLN A 173 -1.62 26.10 1.44
N LEU A 174 -1.88 26.67 0.26
CA LEU A 174 -3.23 26.92 -0.21
C LEU A 174 -3.91 25.57 -0.52
N THR A 175 -5.01 25.27 0.16
CA THR A 175 -5.75 24.01 0.02
C THR A 175 -7.08 24.18 -0.72
N ASP A 176 -7.70 25.36 -0.64
CA ASP A 176 -8.93 25.68 -1.39
C ASP A 176 -9.03 27.19 -1.66
N GLU A 177 -9.71 27.59 -2.73
CA GLU A 177 -10.00 28.99 -3.06
C GLU A 177 -11.29 29.12 -3.88
N GLY A 178 -11.99 30.25 -3.75
CA GLY A 178 -13.24 30.46 -4.50
C GLY A 178 -13.80 31.87 -4.42
N SER A 179 -14.80 32.16 -5.26
CA SER A 179 -15.57 33.41 -5.23
C SER A 179 -16.87 33.27 -4.44
N ILE A 180 -17.28 34.33 -3.75
CA ILE A 180 -18.52 34.37 -2.95
C ILE A 180 -19.58 35.16 -3.73
N ASP A 181 -20.47 34.45 -4.40
CA ASP A 181 -21.50 35.06 -5.26
C ASP A 181 -22.79 35.41 -4.47
N SER A 182 -23.02 34.78 -3.32
CA SER A 182 -24.26 34.90 -2.55
C SER A 182 -24.01 35.36 -1.11
N LEU A 183 -24.06 36.67 -0.89
CA LEU A 183 -23.86 37.27 0.43
C LEU A 183 -24.95 36.86 1.42
N GLY A 184 -24.53 36.49 2.63
CA GLY A 184 -25.38 36.00 3.72
C GLY A 184 -25.81 34.53 3.58
N ALA A 185 -25.44 33.84 2.50
CA ALA A 185 -25.62 32.39 2.40
C ALA A 185 -24.38 31.65 2.92
N ILE A 186 -24.59 30.46 3.47
CA ILE A 186 -23.52 29.58 3.96
C ILE A 186 -22.70 29.08 2.78
N GLN A 187 -21.40 29.32 2.84
CA GLN A 187 -20.35 28.72 2.02
C GLN A 187 -19.83 27.49 2.78
N GLN A 188 -19.75 26.35 2.11
CA GLN A 188 -19.32 25.08 2.70
C GLN A 188 -18.05 24.60 1.99
N ILE A 189 -17.02 24.26 2.76
CA ILE A 189 -15.79 23.64 2.29
C ILE A 189 -15.74 22.22 2.86
N ASP A 190 -15.64 21.23 1.97
CA ASP A 190 -15.65 19.80 2.29
C ASP A 190 -14.26 19.17 2.10
N GLY A 191 -14.10 17.95 2.62
CA GLY A 191 -12.90 17.14 2.36
C GLY A 191 -11.65 17.64 3.09
N LEU A 192 -11.83 18.29 4.24
CA LEU A 192 -10.74 18.75 5.08
C LEU A 192 -10.07 17.56 5.80
N ASN A 193 -8.78 17.69 6.08
CA ASN A 193 -8.03 16.71 6.85
C ASN A 193 -8.47 16.76 8.31
N GLU A 194 -8.51 15.63 8.99
CA GLU A 194 -8.84 15.57 10.42
C GLU A 194 -7.75 16.20 11.30
N LEU A 195 -8.15 16.69 12.49
CA LEU A 195 -7.24 17.28 13.49
C LEU A 195 -6.29 18.35 12.94
N THR A 196 -6.70 19.03 11.86
CA THR A 196 -5.85 19.94 11.08
C THR A 196 -6.30 21.38 11.30
N ALA A 197 -5.33 22.27 11.53
CA ALA A 197 -5.58 23.68 11.74
C ALA A 197 -5.57 24.43 10.41
N TYR A 198 -6.70 24.99 10.02
CA TYR A 198 -6.83 25.77 8.79
C TYR A 198 -6.89 27.26 9.07
N ARG A 199 -6.35 28.07 8.14
CA ARG A 199 -6.48 29.53 8.12
C ARG A 199 -7.32 29.95 6.92
N LEU A 200 -8.44 30.61 7.16
CA LEU A 200 -9.27 31.21 6.12
C LEU A 200 -8.88 32.68 5.91
N LEU A 201 -8.68 33.10 4.67
CA LEU A 201 -8.51 34.49 4.26
C LEU A 201 -9.68 34.91 3.36
N LEU A 202 -10.17 36.13 3.55
CA LEU A 202 -11.25 36.71 2.76
C LEU A 202 -10.78 38.00 2.07
N TYR A 203 -11.15 38.14 0.80
CA TYR A 203 -10.74 39.24 -0.07
C TYR A 203 -11.96 40.00 -0.56
N VAL A 204 -11.88 41.33 -0.63
CA VAL A 204 -12.88 42.17 -1.30
C VAL A 204 -12.21 43.02 -2.36
N GLU A 205 -12.60 42.80 -3.61
CA GLU A 205 -12.26 43.67 -4.74
C GLU A 205 -13.32 44.75 -4.86
N TYR A 206 -12.91 46.01 -5.05
CA TYR A 206 -13.82 47.15 -5.14
C TYR A 206 -13.33 48.18 -6.16
N ILE A 207 -14.26 48.94 -6.72
CA ILE A 207 -14.01 49.86 -7.83
C ILE A 207 -14.27 51.27 -7.36
N VAL A 208 -13.22 52.11 -7.37
CA VAL A 208 -13.30 53.53 -6.99
C VAL A 208 -13.26 54.46 -8.22
N ASP A 209 -12.76 54.01 -9.38
CA ASP A 209 -12.75 54.75 -10.67
C ASP A 209 -12.69 53.78 -11.90
N ILE A 210 -11.90 54.07 -12.96
CA ILE A 210 -11.70 53.21 -14.15
C ILE A 210 -10.83 51.97 -13.91
N ASP A 211 -10.13 51.93 -12.78
CA ASP A 211 -9.22 50.84 -12.39
C ASP A 211 -9.77 50.06 -11.20
N ASN A 212 -9.67 48.73 -11.25
CA ASN A 212 -10.01 47.86 -10.13
C ASN A 212 -8.98 48.04 -9.02
N HIS A 213 -9.46 48.24 -7.79
CA HIS A 213 -8.63 48.27 -6.59
C HIS A 213 -8.92 47.01 -5.77
N THR A 214 -7.87 46.37 -5.28
CA THR A 214 -7.99 45.25 -4.33
C THR A 214 -7.49 45.72 -2.97
N THR A 215 -8.28 45.49 -1.93
CA THR A 215 -7.79 45.59 -0.54
C THR A 215 -7.91 44.23 0.10
N THR A 216 -6.85 43.82 0.77
CA THR A 216 -6.85 42.62 1.58
C THR A 216 -7.33 43.00 2.96
N PHE A 217 -8.51 42.52 3.36
CA PHE A 217 -8.90 42.53 4.77
C PHE A 217 -8.38 41.24 5.38
N ASP A 218 -7.19 41.32 5.98
CA ASP A 218 -6.55 40.21 6.66
C ASP A 218 -7.32 39.90 7.96
N MET A 219 -8.31 39.00 7.87
CA MET A 219 -9.01 38.42 9.01
C MET A 219 -8.41 37.04 9.27
N LEU A 220 -7.44 36.97 10.18
CA LEU A 220 -6.88 35.69 10.62
C LEU A 220 -7.85 35.01 11.60
N GLU A 221 -8.63 34.06 11.09
CA GLU A 221 -9.28 33.07 11.95
C GLU A 221 -8.75 31.68 11.62
N THR A 222 -8.28 31.01 12.66
CA THR A 222 -7.80 29.63 12.59
C THR A 222 -8.82 28.72 13.23
N PHE A 223 -9.33 27.74 12.49
CA PHE A 223 -10.18 26.68 13.04
C PHE A 223 -9.45 25.34 12.97
N VAL A 224 -9.91 24.36 13.76
CA VAL A 224 -9.33 23.01 13.81
C VAL A 224 -10.45 22.02 13.53
N THR A 225 -10.28 21.20 12.51
CA THR A 225 -11.19 20.08 12.20
C THR A 225 -11.11 19.00 13.28
N LEU A 226 -12.20 18.25 13.45
CA LEU A 226 -12.25 17.18 14.45
C LEU A 226 -11.73 15.87 13.86
N ALA A 227 -11.46 14.90 14.74
CA ALA A 227 -11.18 13.52 14.30
C ALA A 227 -12.45 12.93 13.69
N THR A 228 -12.29 12.11 12.64
CA THR A 228 -13.41 11.31 12.16
C THR A 228 -13.82 10.35 13.27
N PRO A 229 -15.11 10.24 13.64
CA PRO A 229 -15.53 9.22 14.60
C PRO A 229 -15.07 7.83 14.14
N GLU A 230 -14.68 6.96 15.08
CA GLU A 230 -14.28 5.58 14.80
C GLU A 230 -15.23 4.55 15.46
N ALA A 231 -15.65 3.56 14.68
CA ALA A 231 -16.45 2.43 15.15
C ALA A 231 -15.63 1.49 16.07
N PRO A 232 -16.27 0.68 16.94
CA PRO A 232 -15.55 -0.20 17.84
C PRO A 232 -14.86 -1.32 17.07
N ILE A 233 -13.71 -1.76 17.57
CA ILE A 233 -12.90 -2.82 16.98
C ILE A 233 -12.61 -3.92 18.01
N ALA A 234 -12.36 -5.12 17.51
CA ALA A 234 -11.93 -6.25 18.33
C ALA A 234 -10.90 -7.09 17.59
N THR A 235 -10.01 -7.74 18.34
CA THR A 235 -9.04 -8.70 17.81
C THR A 235 -8.90 -9.89 18.74
N ILE A 236 -8.57 -11.04 18.15
CA ILE A 236 -8.22 -12.26 18.87
C ILE A 236 -6.72 -12.53 18.69
N SER A 237 -6.03 -12.88 19.76
CA SER A 237 -4.61 -13.24 19.74
C SER A 237 -4.31 -14.42 20.68
N ASN A 238 -3.09 -14.98 20.58
CA ASN A 238 -2.61 -16.09 21.41
C ASN A 238 -3.58 -17.27 21.49
N VAL A 239 -4.09 -17.69 20.33
CA VAL A 239 -5.01 -18.83 20.25
C VAL A 239 -4.26 -20.12 20.58
N THR A 240 -4.80 -20.90 21.51
CA THR A 240 -4.36 -22.26 21.83
C THR A 240 -5.53 -23.20 21.65
N ASN A 241 -5.35 -24.26 20.88
CA ASN A 241 -6.36 -25.29 20.66
C ASN A 241 -5.71 -26.67 20.82
N ASP A 242 -6.21 -27.47 21.77
CA ASP A 242 -5.76 -28.86 21.99
C ASP A 242 -6.81 -29.89 21.54
N ASN A 243 -7.79 -29.46 20.74
CA ASN A 243 -8.95 -30.21 20.27
C ASN A 243 -9.91 -30.67 21.37
N ALA A 244 -9.68 -30.30 22.63
CA ALA A 244 -10.65 -30.43 23.72
C ALA A 244 -11.11 -29.05 24.20
N GLU A 245 -10.18 -28.10 24.26
CA GLU A 245 -10.39 -26.74 24.70
C GLU A 245 -9.69 -25.78 23.74
N ILE A 246 -10.38 -24.69 23.39
CA ILE A 246 -9.78 -23.55 22.72
C ILE A 246 -9.78 -22.35 23.65
N SER A 247 -8.65 -21.68 23.75
CA SER A 247 -8.49 -20.46 24.56
C SER A 247 -7.74 -19.39 23.78
N PHE A 248 -8.07 -18.12 24.04
CA PHE A 248 -7.46 -16.98 23.35
C PHE A 248 -7.59 -15.70 24.18
N LEU A 249 -6.81 -14.69 23.80
CA LEU A 249 -6.96 -13.33 24.30
C LEU A 249 -7.86 -12.53 23.35
N LEU A 250 -8.83 -11.85 23.94
CA LEU A 250 -9.73 -10.91 23.30
C LEU A 250 -9.34 -9.49 23.71
N ASP A 251 -8.91 -8.71 22.73
CA ASP A 251 -8.70 -7.28 22.89
C ASP A 251 -9.85 -6.53 22.20
N THR A 252 -10.44 -5.58 22.91
CA THR A 252 -11.57 -4.77 22.42
C THR A 252 -11.26 -3.30 22.64
N LEU A 253 -11.70 -2.46 21.71
CA LEU A 253 -11.58 -1.02 21.82
C LEU A 253 -12.87 -0.38 21.30
N ASP A 254 -13.56 0.33 22.18
CA ASP A 254 -14.87 0.92 21.88
C ASP A 254 -14.77 2.12 20.90
N ASN A 255 -13.58 2.72 20.79
CA ASN A 255 -13.34 3.96 20.04
C ASN A 255 -14.36 5.05 20.44
N ASP A 256 -15.08 5.64 19.48
CA ASP A 256 -16.07 6.69 19.74
C ASP A 256 -17.49 6.15 19.96
N ALA A 257 -17.67 4.82 19.89
CA ALA A 257 -18.96 4.21 20.12
C ALA A 257 -19.33 4.21 21.61
N THR A 258 -20.63 4.35 21.87
CA THR A 258 -21.21 4.32 23.21
C THR A 258 -22.13 3.12 23.37
N ASP A 259 -22.44 2.76 24.62
CA ASP A 259 -23.34 1.64 24.94
C ASP A 259 -22.92 0.34 24.23
N VAL A 260 -21.61 0.05 24.23
CA VAL A 260 -21.04 -1.11 23.56
C VAL A 260 -21.23 -2.38 24.40
N PHE A 261 -21.83 -3.40 23.79
CA PHE A 261 -22.02 -4.72 24.37
C PHE A 261 -21.40 -5.78 23.50
N TYR A 262 -20.36 -6.45 24.01
CA TYR A 262 -19.70 -7.57 23.33
C TYR A 262 -20.33 -8.91 23.70
N ARG A 263 -20.29 -9.84 22.75
CA ARG A 263 -20.53 -11.26 22.90
C ARG A 263 -19.56 -12.00 21.98
N VAL A 264 -19.06 -13.13 22.43
CA VAL A 264 -18.31 -14.04 21.57
C VAL A 264 -19.16 -15.27 21.32
N GLU A 265 -19.22 -15.71 20.06
CA GLU A 265 -19.93 -16.91 19.65
C GLU A 265 -19.01 -17.91 18.99
N LEU A 266 -19.17 -19.16 19.40
CA LEU A 266 -18.64 -20.31 18.72
C LEU A 266 -19.72 -20.83 17.77
N GLN A 267 -19.42 -20.92 16.48
CA GLN A 267 -20.37 -21.34 15.45
C GLN A 267 -19.81 -22.48 14.60
N ASP A 268 -20.67 -23.43 14.20
CA ASP A 268 -20.28 -24.45 13.21
C ASP A 268 -20.21 -23.88 11.78
N SER A 269 -19.79 -24.71 10.83
CA SER A 269 -19.75 -24.37 9.39
C SER A 269 -21.11 -24.02 8.77
N ASP A 270 -22.21 -24.41 9.39
CA ASP A 270 -23.58 -24.02 8.99
C ASP A 270 -24.04 -22.72 9.68
N HIS A 271 -23.15 -22.03 10.40
CA HIS A 271 -23.39 -20.82 11.19
C HIS A 271 -24.37 -21.02 12.36
N ASN A 272 -24.54 -22.25 12.83
CA ASN A 272 -25.30 -22.49 14.06
C ASN A 272 -24.44 -22.16 15.27
N VAL A 273 -24.98 -21.39 16.20
CA VAL A 273 -24.32 -21.08 17.47
C VAL A 273 -24.23 -22.34 18.34
N LEU A 274 -23.02 -22.81 18.57
CA LEU A 274 -22.68 -23.94 19.42
C LEU A 274 -22.54 -23.53 20.88
N ASP A 275 -21.88 -22.40 21.11
CA ASP A 275 -21.71 -21.81 22.45
C ASP A 275 -21.57 -20.28 22.34
N SER A 276 -21.83 -19.57 23.44
CA SER A 276 -21.72 -18.12 23.49
C SER A 276 -21.41 -17.60 24.88
N VAL A 277 -20.55 -16.58 24.94
CA VAL A 277 -20.10 -15.95 26.18
C VAL A 277 -20.15 -14.42 26.07
N VAL A 278 -20.53 -13.77 27.17
CA VAL A 278 -20.32 -12.33 27.35
C VAL A 278 -18.97 -12.16 28.04
N PRO A 279 -17.99 -11.46 27.42
CA PRO A 279 -16.63 -11.41 27.94
C PRO A 279 -16.57 -10.56 29.22
N ASP A 280 -16.29 -11.21 30.35
CA ASP A 280 -16.00 -10.56 31.65
C ASP A 280 -14.49 -10.42 31.91
N THR A 281 -13.67 -11.12 31.12
CA THR A 281 -12.20 -11.12 31.15
C THR A 281 -11.65 -11.10 29.73
N SER A 282 -10.40 -10.67 29.56
CA SER A 282 -9.74 -10.70 28.25
C SER A 282 -9.41 -12.12 27.78
N THR A 283 -9.24 -13.08 28.68
CA THR A 283 -9.07 -14.49 28.30
C THR A 283 -10.43 -15.16 28.16
N ILE A 284 -10.67 -15.79 27.02
CA ILE A 284 -11.88 -16.55 26.70
C ILE A 284 -11.50 -18.00 26.44
N THR A 285 -12.39 -18.91 26.79
CA THR A 285 -12.20 -20.36 26.66
C THR A 285 -13.51 -21.03 26.27
N PHE A 286 -13.46 -21.97 25.33
CA PHE A 286 -14.58 -22.82 24.93
C PHE A 286 -14.20 -24.31 24.98
N ASP A 287 -15.15 -25.17 25.35
CA ASP A 287 -15.04 -26.63 25.18
C ASP A 287 -15.40 -26.98 23.73
N VAL A 288 -14.43 -27.54 23.01
CA VAL A 288 -14.54 -27.91 21.59
C VAL A 288 -14.46 -29.42 21.39
N SER A 289 -14.42 -30.20 22.48
CA SER A 289 -14.18 -31.65 22.45
C SER A 289 -15.22 -32.48 21.68
N LEU A 290 -16.40 -31.91 21.44
CA LEU A 290 -17.51 -32.54 20.71
C LEU A 290 -17.73 -31.97 19.30
N ILE A 291 -16.95 -30.97 18.90
CA ILE A 291 -17.10 -30.33 17.60
C ILE A 291 -16.35 -31.16 16.56
N THR A 292 -17.10 -31.67 15.59
CA THR A 292 -16.57 -32.44 14.47
C THR A 292 -16.62 -31.57 13.23
N GLY A 293 -15.46 -31.24 12.65
CA GLY A 293 -15.35 -30.35 11.50
C GLY A 293 -14.98 -28.91 11.87
N ASP A 294 -15.04 -28.04 10.86
CA ASP A 294 -14.59 -26.65 10.94
C ASP A 294 -15.60 -25.79 11.73
N PHE A 295 -15.09 -24.81 12.45
CA PHE A 295 -15.91 -23.89 13.26
C PHE A 295 -15.29 -22.50 13.30
N THR A 296 -16.07 -21.49 13.67
CA THR A 296 -15.62 -20.10 13.77
C THR A 296 -15.89 -19.52 15.15
N ILE A 297 -15.03 -18.58 15.55
CA ILE A 297 -15.19 -17.74 16.73
C ILE A 297 -15.49 -16.32 16.22
N ASN A 298 -16.69 -15.83 16.48
CA ASN A 298 -17.14 -14.51 16.09
C ASN A 298 -17.21 -13.59 17.30
N VAL A 299 -16.48 -12.48 17.25
CA VAL A 299 -16.63 -11.38 18.20
C VAL A 299 -17.70 -10.44 17.67
N ILE A 300 -18.80 -10.32 18.41
CA ILE A 300 -20.00 -9.60 18.01
C ILE A 300 -20.21 -8.44 18.98
N ALA A 301 -20.53 -7.26 18.46
CA ALA A 301 -20.89 -6.10 19.26
C ALA A 301 -22.23 -5.49 18.85
N SER A 302 -22.95 -4.95 19.84
CA SER A 302 -24.04 -3.99 19.62
C SER A 302 -23.65 -2.67 20.28
N TYR A 303 -23.85 -1.55 19.60
CA TYR A 303 -23.36 -0.24 20.04
C TYR A 303 -24.13 0.91 19.38
N ASP A 304 -24.08 2.09 20.01
CA ASP A 304 -24.53 3.35 19.42
C ASP A 304 -23.31 4.11 18.88
N TYR A 305 -23.39 4.59 17.65
CA TYR A 305 -22.31 5.30 16.96
C TYR A 305 -22.89 6.27 15.92
N ASP A 306 -22.39 7.51 15.91
CA ASP A 306 -22.84 8.59 15.02
C ASP A 306 -24.38 8.74 14.96
N GLY A 307 -25.03 8.72 16.13
CA GLY A 307 -26.48 8.87 16.26
C GLY A 307 -27.31 7.68 15.75
N ALA A 308 -26.67 6.57 15.35
CA ALA A 308 -27.30 5.34 14.91
C ALA A 308 -27.00 4.16 15.85
N THR A 309 -27.97 3.25 16.01
CA THR A 309 -27.80 2.01 16.76
C THR A 309 -27.46 0.85 15.83
N TYR A 310 -26.37 0.16 16.14
CA TYR A 310 -25.90 -1.05 15.46
C TYR A 310 -26.13 -2.26 16.35
N THR A 311 -26.70 -3.33 15.78
CA THR A 311 -27.03 -4.56 16.52
C THR A 311 -26.36 -5.75 15.86
N ASP A 312 -25.80 -6.63 16.71
CA ASP A 312 -25.15 -7.89 16.33
C ASP A 312 -24.16 -7.75 15.16
N LYS A 313 -23.27 -6.76 15.23
CA LYS A 313 -22.20 -6.58 14.25
C LYS A 313 -21.02 -7.48 14.58
N VAL A 314 -20.67 -8.36 13.66
CA VAL A 314 -19.40 -9.11 13.72
C VAL A 314 -18.26 -8.13 13.52
N LEU A 315 -17.40 -8.00 14.52
CA LEU A 315 -16.20 -7.15 14.50
C LEU A 315 -14.94 -7.95 14.14
N TYR A 316 -14.93 -9.24 14.45
CA TYR A 316 -13.79 -10.13 14.18
C TYR A 316 -14.29 -11.58 14.04
N THR A 317 -13.67 -12.32 13.12
CA THR A 317 -13.92 -13.75 12.92
C THR A 317 -12.58 -14.49 12.92
N TYR A 318 -12.48 -15.53 13.73
CA TYR A 318 -11.36 -16.47 13.72
C TYR A 318 -11.88 -17.85 13.31
N SER A 319 -11.37 -18.40 12.22
CA SER A 319 -11.74 -19.72 11.71
C SER A 319 -10.81 -20.79 12.26
N VAL A 320 -11.38 -21.89 12.73
CA VAL A 320 -10.64 -23.10 13.07
C VAL A 320 -10.92 -24.15 12.01
N TYR A 321 -9.92 -24.38 11.18
CA TYR A 321 -9.88 -25.42 10.17
C TYR A 321 -9.52 -26.73 10.84
N ASN A 322 -10.50 -27.63 10.96
CA ASN A 322 -10.29 -28.94 11.54
C ASN A 322 -9.68 -29.84 10.47
N ASN A 323 -8.39 -30.13 10.64
CA ASN A 323 -7.67 -30.92 9.67
C ASN A 323 -8.00 -32.40 9.86
N GLU A 324 -9.03 -32.88 9.18
CA GLU A 324 -9.41 -34.29 9.24
C GLU A 324 -8.27 -35.18 8.73
N TYR A 325 -7.74 -36.03 9.60
CA TYR A 325 -6.63 -36.91 9.27
C TYR A 325 -7.03 -38.02 8.28
N ALA A 326 -8.33 -38.35 8.23
CA ALA A 326 -8.88 -39.26 7.25
C ALA A 326 -9.18 -38.51 5.94
N THR A 327 -8.93 -39.16 4.82
CA THR A 327 -9.18 -38.55 3.50
C THR A 327 -10.68 -38.31 3.29
N PHE A 328 -11.08 -37.03 3.17
CA PHE A 328 -12.47 -36.59 3.03
C PHE A 328 -13.00 -36.65 1.58
N PHE A 329 -12.19 -37.11 0.63
CA PHE A 329 -12.54 -37.24 -0.77
C PHE A 329 -12.27 -38.66 -1.28
N ASN A 330 -12.93 -39.02 -2.38
CA ASN A 330 -12.71 -40.31 -3.01
C ASN A 330 -11.42 -40.27 -3.82
N ILE A 331 -10.51 -41.20 -3.54
CA ILE A 331 -9.36 -41.47 -4.40
C ILE A 331 -9.77 -42.56 -5.41
N PRO A 332 -9.76 -42.26 -6.72
CA PRO A 332 -10.00 -43.25 -7.75
C PRO A 332 -9.24 -44.56 -7.52
N THR A 333 -9.94 -45.68 -7.68
CA THR A 333 -9.43 -47.05 -7.53
C THR A 333 -9.06 -47.51 -6.12
N LEU A 334 -9.21 -46.69 -5.08
CA LEU A 334 -9.08 -47.11 -3.68
C LEU A 334 -10.45 -47.15 -3.01
N SER A 335 -10.63 -48.07 -2.07
CA SER A 335 -11.88 -48.21 -1.32
C SER A 335 -11.61 -48.64 0.11
N LYS A 336 -12.35 -48.05 1.06
CA LYS A 336 -12.40 -48.57 2.43
C LYS A 336 -13.20 -49.88 2.43
N ILE A 337 -12.63 -50.93 3.01
CA ILE A 337 -13.21 -52.28 2.97
C ILE A 337 -13.31 -52.90 4.36
N ASP A 338 -14.09 -53.97 4.48
CA ASP A 338 -14.14 -54.79 5.69
C ASP A 338 -12.85 -55.61 5.82
N THR A 339 -11.95 -55.16 6.69
CA THR A 339 -10.65 -55.77 6.91
C THR A 339 -10.69 -57.02 7.78
N SER A 340 -11.87 -57.44 8.27
CA SER A 340 -12.03 -58.68 9.03
C SER A 340 -12.08 -59.93 8.14
N ALA A 341 -12.36 -59.76 6.83
CA ALA A 341 -12.32 -60.84 5.86
C ALA A 341 -10.88 -61.13 5.41
N PRO A 342 -10.55 -62.36 4.98
CA PRO A 342 -9.28 -62.65 4.35
C PRO A 342 -9.22 -62.08 2.93
N LEU A 343 -8.01 -61.71 2.51
CA LEU A 343 -7.69 -61.24 1.17
C LEU A 343 -7.89 -62.38 0.16
N THR A 344 -8.72 -62.12 -0.85
CA THR A 344 -9.17 -63.14 -1.84
C THR A 344 -8.43 -63.04 -3.17
N ASN A 345 -7.79 -61.89 -3.44
CA ASN A 345 -6.91 -61.66 -4.58
C ASN A 345 -5.93 -60.51 -4.29
N TYR A 346 -4.73 -60.56 -4.88
CA TYR A 346 -3.67 -59.59 -4.62
C TYR A 346 -4.04 -58.12 -4.93
N ASN A 347 -5.00 -57.86 -5.83
CA ASN A 347 -5.41 -56.49 -6.14
C ASN A 347 -6.17 -55.81 -4.99
N GLN A 348 -6.70 -56.58 -4.02
CA GLN A 348 -7.35 -56.01 -2.83
C GLN A 348 -6.34 -55.46 -1.82
N TYR A 349 -5.06 -55.80 -1.93
CA TYR A 349 -4.05 -55.41 -0.95
C TYR A 349 -3.99 -53.89 -0.75
N LYS A 350 -4.09 -53.12 -1.84
CA LYS A 350 -4.13 -51.64 -1.78
C LYS A 350 -5.31 -51.11 -0.97
N ASP A 351 -6.47 -51.77 -1.02
CA ASP A 351 -7.67 -51.34 -0.30
C ASP A 351 -7.55 -51.67 1.20
N TYR A 352 -6.90 -52.78 1.57
CA TYR A 352 -6.56 -53.08 2.97
C TYR A 352 -5.58 -52.04 3.52
N LEU A 353 -4.49 -51.77 2.78
CA LEU A 353 -3.50 -50.76 3.16
C LEU A 353 -4.14 -49.39 3.29
N TYR A 354 -4.93 -48.97 2.31
CA TYR A 354 -5.64 -47.69 2.35
C TYR A 354 -6.57 -47.59 3.56
N THR A 355 -7.34 -48.64 3.86
CA THR A 355 -8.24 -48.65 5.02
C THR A 355 -7.48 -48.42 6.33
N TYR A 356 -6.36 -49.12 6.55
CA TYR A 356 -5.60 -49.01 7.79
C TYR A 356 -4.75 -47.74 7.87
N ILE A 357 -4.06 -47.37 6.79
CA ILE A 357 -3.14 -46.23 6.76
C ILE A 357 -3.92 -44.91 6.79
N ASP A 358 -5.05 -44.79 6.09
CA ASP A 358 -5.90 -43.59 6.14
C ASP A 358 -6.50 -43.36 7.53
N GLU A 359 -6.68 -44.42 8.32
CA GLU A 359 -7.13 -44.34 9.72
C GLU A 359 -5.97 -44.16 10.72
N GLY A 360 -4.72 -44.12 10.26
CA GLY A 360 -3.55 -43.98 11.12
C GLY A 360 -3.25 -45.20 11.99
N VAL A 361 -3.74 -46.38 11.61
CA VAL A 361 -3.53 -47.63 12.37
C VAL A 361 -2.07 -48.07 12.21
N THR A 362 -1.34 -48.11 13.32
CA THR A 362 0.11 -48.38 13.32
C THR A 362 0.49 -49.86 13.48
N SER A 363 -0.48 -50.74 13.74
CA SER A 363 -0.26 -52.19 13.77
C SER A 363 -1.52 -52.92 13.37
N PHE A 364 -1.42 -53.77 12.36
CA PHE A 364 -2.55 -54.52 11.82
C PHE A 364 -2.09 -55.80 11.12
N THR A 365 -3.03 -56.72 10.93
CA THR A 365 -2.78 -58.04 10.36
C THR A 365 -3.66 -58.25 9.14
N ILE A 366 -3.09 -58.74 8.04
CA ILE A 366 -3.81 -59.12 6.83
C ILE A 366 -3.69 -60.64 6.68
N THR A 367 -4.83 -61.31 6.57
CA THR A 367 -4.88 -62.75 6.31
C THR A 367 -5.16 -63.02 4.84
N CYS A 368 -4.52 -64.04 4.26
CA CYS A 368 -4.78 -64.50 2.91
C CYS A 368 -5.72 -65.70 2.91
N GLU A 369 -6.62 -65.79 1.93
CA GLU A 369 -7.32 -67.06 1.68
C GLU A 369 -6.33 -68.15 1.27
N ALA A 370 -6.63 -69.40 1.58
CA ALA A 370 -5.74 -70.55 1.33
C ALA A 370 -5.29 -70.76 -0.14
N SER A 371 -5.93 -70.08 -1.09
CA SER A 371 -5.53 -70.07 -2.50
C SER A 371 -4.44 -69.05 -2.85
N LEU A 372 -4.04 -68.20 -1.91
CA LEU A 372 -3.02 -67.18 -2.08
C LEU A 372 -1.84 -67.42 -1.14
N ASP A 373 -0.68 -66.94 -1.56
CA ASP A 373 0.54 -66.94 -0.76
C ASP A 373 0.83 -65.49 -0.33
N CYS A 374 0.67 -65.21 0.96
CA CYS A 374 0.86 -63.88 1.54
C CYS A 374 2.31 -63.40 1.47
N THR A 375 3.31 -64.30 1.35
CA THR A 375 4.71 -63.89 1.20
C THR A 375 4.94 -63.02 -0.04
N THR A 376 4.11 -63.19 -1.08
CA THR A 376 4.16 -62.41 -2.32
C THR A 376 3.91 -60.91 -2.09
N LEU A 377 3.09 -60.56 -1.10
CA LEU A 377 2.75 -59.16 -0.82
C LEU A 377 3.89 -58.37 -0.17
N VAL A 378 4.89 -59.07 0.38
CA VAL A 378 6.04 -58.47 1.06
C VAL A 378 7.32 -58.61 0.23
N GLU A 379 7.48 -59.72 -0.50
CA GLU A 379 8.74 -60.06 -1.19
C GLU A 379 8.79 -59.66 -2.67
N GLN A 380 7.66 -59.27 -3.28
CA GLN A 380 7.59 -59.00 -4.72
C GLN A 380 7.04 -57.61 -5.03
N ASP A 381 7.76 -56.89 -5.89
CA ASP A 381 7.28 -55.65 -6.48
C ASP A 381 6.08 -55.94 -7.41
N PRO A 382 5.07 -55.05 -7.47
CA PRO A 382 5.02 -53.73 -6.82
C PRO A 382 4.40 -53.73 -5.42
N PHE A 383 4.15 -54.90 -4.80
CA PHE A 383 3.40 -54.96 -3.53
C PHE A 383 4.22 -54.45 -2.34
N SER A 384 5.54 -54.66 -2.36
CA SER A 384 6.50 -54.16 -1.36
C SER A 384 6.47 -52.63 -1.21
N ASP A 385 6.29 -51.90 -2.31
CA ASP A 385 6.34 -50.43 -2.34
C ASP A 385 4.98 -49.78 -2.05
N LEU A 386 3.91 -50.56 -2.20
CA LEU A 386 2.53 -50.09 -2.09
C LEU A 386 2.20 -49.38 -0.77
N PRO A 387 2.70 -49.79 0.41
CA PRO A 387 2.44 -49.04 1.65
C PRO A 387 2.92 -47.59 1.61
N PHE A 388 4.08 -47.31 1.02
CA PHE A 388 4.61 -45.95 0.89
C PHE A 388 3.81 -45.14 -0.13
N LEU A 389 3.48 -45.76 -1.27
CA LEU A 389 2.61 -45.16 -2.28
C LEU A 389 1.22 -44.79 -1.72
N ILE A 390 0.64 -45.66 -0.90
CA ILE A 390 -0.63 -45.39 -0.20
C ILE A 390 -0.44 -44.27 0.83
N SER A 391 0.71 -44.22 1.51
CA SER A 391 1.00 -43.15 2.47
C SER A 391 1.09 -41.75 1.83
N ASP A 392 1.48 -41.66 0.55
CA ASP A 392 1.55 -40.40 -0.20
C ASP A 392 0.17 -39.84 -0.56
N VAL A 393 -0.83 -40.71 -0.74
CA VAL A 393 -2.18 -40.31 -1.14
C VAL A 393 -3.13 -40.03 0.03
N VAL A 394 -2.81 -40.53 1.23
CA VAL A 394 -3.53 -40.18 2.46
C VAL A 394 -3.00 -38.88 3.08
N HIS A 395 -3.62 -38.44 4.19
CA HIS A 395 -3.20 -37.23 4.88
C HIS A 395 -1.72 -37.28 5.32
N PRO A 396 -0.94 -36.18 5.21
CA PRO A 396 0.48 -36.15 5.57
C PRO A 396 0.84 -36.63 6.97
N TYR A 397 -0.04 -36.42 7.93
CA TYR A 397 0.06 -36.94 9.29
C TYR A 397 0.07 -38.47 9.40
N HIS A 398 -0.43 -39.17 8.38
CA HIS A 398 -0.37 -40.62 8.26
C HIS A 398 0.75 -41.10 7.31
N SER A 399 1.66 -40.19 6.91
CA SER A 399 2.91 -40.55 6.24
C SER A 399 3.74 -41.49 7.12
N LEU A 400 4.39 -42.46 6.49
CA LEU A 400 5.14 -43.51 7.17
C LEU A 400 6.64 -43.21 7.08
N SER A 401 7.32 -43.15 8.23
CA SER A 401 8.78 -43.08 8.30
C SER A 401 9.43 -44.46 8.32
N GLN A 402 8.70 -45.47 8.79
CA GLN A 402 9.15 -46.85 8.82
C GLN A 402 7.99 -47.82 8.69
N ILE A 403 8.24 -48.95 8.04
CA ILE A 403 7.35 -50.11 8.01
C ILE A 403 8.14 -51.38 8.36
N GLY A 404 7.50 -52.28 9.10
CA GLY A 404 8.02 -53.59 9.46
C GLY A 404 7.00 -54.68 9.15
N PHE A 405 7.50 -55.83 8.69
CA PHE A 405 6.69 -56.99 8.33
C PHE A 405 7.12 -58.22 9.13
N SER A 406 6.14 -59.00 9.59
CA SER A 406 6.31 -60.36 10.10
C SER A 406 5.25 -61.23 9.43
N TYR A 407 5.63 -62.27 8.69
CA TYR A 407 4.69 -62.95 7.80
C TYR A 407 4.93 -64.45 7.65
N THR A 408 3.86 -65.12 7.21
CA THR A 408 3.79 -66.51 6.76
C THR A 408 3.13 -66.55 5.38
N ASP A 409 2.89 -67.75 4.84
CA ASP A 409 2.10 -67.93 3.62
C ASP A 409 0.60 -67.63 3.82
N GLU A 410 0.10 -67.63 5.06
CA GLU A 410 -1.31 -67.38 5.40
C GLU A 410 -1.60 -65.97 5.94
N GLU A 411 -0.60 -65.28 6.49
CA GLU A 411 -0.81 -64.03 7.25
C GLU A 411 0.40 -63.09 7.19
N ILE A 412 0.14 -61.78 7.24
CA ILE A 412 1.13 -60.71 7.32
C ILE A 412 0.75 -59.77 8.47
N ASP A 413 1.61 -59.67 9.46
CA ASP A 413 1.59 -58.62 10.48
C ASP A 413 2.40 -57.42 10.00
N ILE A 414 1.79 -56.25 9.98
CA ILE A 414 2.38 -54.98 9.58
C ILE A 414 2.46 -54.08 10.80
N THR A 415 3.63 -53.47 11.03
CA THR A 415 3.81 -52.40 12.01
C THR A 415 4.38 -51.18 11.31
N THR A 416 3.81 -50.01 11.57
CA THR A 416 4.25 -48.75 10.96
C THR A 416 4.64 -47.73 12.02
N THR A 417 5.58 -46.86 11.65
CA THR A 417 5.94 -45.66 12.42
C THR A 417 5.51 -44.46 11.59
N LEU A 418 4.70 -43.58 12.18
CA LEU A 418 4.28 -42.33 11.53
C LEU A 418 5.42 -41.32 11.52
N SER A 419 5.43 -40.44 10.52
CA SER A 419 6.41 -39.36 10.40
C SER A 419 6.21 -38.25 11.43
N TYR A 420 5.01 -38.16 12.02
CA TYR A 420 4.65 -37.14 13.01
C TYR A 420 4.18 -37.76 14.33
N THR A 421 4.67 -37.22 15.44
CA THR A 421 4.09 -37.42 16.76
C THR A 421 2.81 -36.60 16.94
N GLN A 422 1.99 -36.92 17.95
CA GLN A 422 0.78 -36.13 18.23
C GLN A 422 1.11 -34.66 18.56
N ALA A 423 2.16 -34.41 19.35
CA ALA A 423 2.56 -33.07 19.74
C ALA A 423 2.99 -32.21 18.54
N GLU A 424 3.66 -32.82 17.54
CA GLU A 424 4.02 -32.12 16.31
C GLU A 424 2.79 -31.81 15.45
N ARG A 425 1.81 -32.72 15.37
CA ARG A 425 0.54 -32.44 14.67
C ARG A 425 -0.21 -31.27 15.30
N ASP A 426 -0.34 -31.27 16.62
CA ASP A 426 -1.03 -30.18 17.33
C ASP A 426 -0.32 -28.84 17.11
N ALA A 427 1.02 -28.84 17.10
CA ALA A 427 1.83 -27.65 16.81
C ALA A 427 1.66 -27.16 15.36
N ILE A 428 1.65 -28.08 14.40
CA ILE A 428 1.42 -27.76 12.98
C ILE A 428 0.01 -27.21 12.78
N ASP A 429 -1.02 -27.89 13.29
CA ASP A 429 -2.42 -27.47 13.14
C ASP A 429 -2.65 -26.08 13.74
N SER A 430 -2.04 -25.78 14.90
CA SER A 430 -2.09 -24.44 15.51
C SER A 430 -1.46 -23.36 14.62
N GLN A 431 -0.29 -23.63 14.05
CA GLN A 431 0.38 -22.66 13.16
C GLN A 431 -0.33 -22.52 11.82
N VAL A 432 -0.79 -23.61 11.22
CA VAL A 432 -1.60 -23.59 10.00
C VAL A 432 -2.86 -22.76 10.20
N ASN A 433 -3.58 -22.95 11.32
CA ASN A 433 -4.75 -22.11 11.63
C ASN A 433 -4.39 -20.62 11.74
N THR A 434 -3.31 -20.28 12.43
CA THR A 434 -2.84 -18.88 12.54
C THR A 434 -2.53 -18.28 11.17
N ILE A 435 -1.84 -19.03 10.32
CA ILE A 435 -1.46 -18.60 8.97
C ILE A 435 -2.70 -18.43 8.09
N LEU A 436 -3.58 -19.43 8.04
CA LEU A 436 -4.78 -19.41 7.21
C LEU A 436 -5.73 -18.27 7.61
N ASN A 437 -5.86 -17.93 8.90
CA ASN A 437 -6.62 -16.75 9.33
C ASN A 437 -6.01 -15.42 8.87
N THR A 438 -4.73 -15.42 8.50
CA THR A 438 -4.04 -14.22 8.01
C THR A 438 -4.15 -14.09 6.49
N ILE A 439 -4.05 -15.21 5.76
CA ILE A 439 -3.95 -15.21 4.30
C ILE A 439 -5.26 -15.56 3.58
N ILE A 440 -6.26 -16.12 4.27
CA ILE A 440 -7.54 -16.55 3.70
C ILE A 440 -8.67 -15.64 4.17
N THR A 441 -9.58 -15.32 3.25
CA THR A 441 -10.82 -14.60 3.54
C THR A 441 -12.02 -15.35 2.95
N GLU A 442 -13.21 -15.13 3.51
CA GLU A 442 -14.45 -15.82 3.09
C GLU A 442 -14.83 -15.56 1.62
N SER A 443 -14.36 -14.46 1.03
CA SER A 443 -14.69 -14.08 -0.36
C SER A 443 -13.78 -14.74 -1.40
N MET A 444 -12.70 -15.41 -0.99
CA MET A 444 -11.75 -16.05 -1.90
C MET A 444 -12.36 -17.28 -2.56
N THR A 445 -12.09 -17.43 -3.86
CA THR A 445 -12.39 -18.67 -4.58
C THR A 445 -11.40 -19.78 -4.18
N PRO A 446 -11.69 -21.07 -4.44
CA PRO A 446 -10.71 -22.13 -4.21
C PRO A 446 -9.38 -21.89 -4.92
N GLU A 447 -9.38 -21.29 -6.11
CA GLU A 447 -8.16 -20.92 -6.83
C GLU A 447 -7.36 -19.85 -6.08
N ASP A 448 -8.02 -18.77 -5.63
CA ASP A 448 -7.39 -17.72 -4.82
C ASP A 448 -6.80 -18.28 -3.52
N GLN A 449 -7.50 -19.23 -2.88
CA GLN A 449 -7.04 -19.91 -1.67
C GLN A 449 -5.80 -20.77 -1.93
N ILE A 450 -5.78 -21.55 -3.02
CA ILE A 450 -4.61 -22.33 -3.43
C ILE A 450 -3.43 -21.41 -3.71
N GLN A 451 -3.66 -20.30 -4.43
CA GLN A 451 -2.62 -19.31 -4.71
C GLN A 451 -2.06 -18.70 -3.41
N ALA A 452 -2.94 -18.32 -2.46
CA ALA A 452 -2.51 -17.76 -1.19
C ALA A 452 -1.62 -18.73 -0.40
N VAL A 453 -1.97 -20.02 -0.36
CA VAL A 453 -1.14 -21.08 0.28
C VAL A 453 0.20 -21.23 -0.43
N HIS A 454 0.19 -21.35 -1.75
CA HIS A 454 1.39 -21.45 -2.56
C HIS A 454 2.35 -20.27 -2.32
N ASP A 455 1.82 -19.04 -2.43
CA ASP A 455 2.59 -17.81 -2.27
C ASP A 455 3.12 -17.67 -0.84
N TYR A 456 2.32 -18.05 0.17
CA TYR A 456 2.77 -18.02 1.56
C TYR A 456 3.96 -18.96 1.78
N ILE A 457 3.89 -20.20 1.30
CA ILE A 457 4.96 -21.19 1.50
C ILE A 457 6.27 -20.69 0.90
N ILE A 458 6.26 -20.28 -0.37
CA ILE A 458 7.47 -19.82 -1.07
C ILE A 458 8.05 -18.55 -0.43
N ASN A 459 7.22 -17.62 0.03
CA ASN A 459 7.71 -16.39 0.66
C ASN A 459 8.24 -16.59 2.10
N ASN A 460 8.01 -17.76 2.72
CA ASN A 460 8.40 -18.04 4.11
C ASN A 460 9.29 -19.28 4.26
N ALA A 461 9.81 -19.81 3.15
CA ALA A 461 10.69 -20.96 3.13
C ALA A 461 11.97 -20.65 2.33
N GLU A 462 13.07 -21.28 2.72
CA GLU A 462 14.29 -21.37 1.91
C GLU A 462 14.61 -22.84 1.64
N TYR A 463 14.92 -23.20 0.39
CA TYR A 463 15.37 -24.55 0.08
C TYR A 463 16.73 -24.89 0.73
N ASP A 464 16.78 -25.91 1.59
CA ASP A 464 18.02 -26.31 2.26
C ASP A 464 18.90 -27.19 1.36
N GLN A 465 19.75 -26.52 0.57
CA GLN A 465 20.77 -27.17 -0.25
C GLN A 465 21.76 -28.00 0.59
N THR A 466 22.03 -27.61 1.84
CA THR A 466 23.03 -28.30 2.68
C THR A 466 22.50 -29.66 3.10
N CYS A 467 21.24 -29.72 3.54
CA CYS A 467 20.52 -30.98 3.82
C CYS A 467 20.46 -31.85 2.56
N TYR A 468 20.08 -31.28 1.41
CA TYR A 468 20.05 -32.00 0.14
C TYR A 468 21.40 -32.63 -0.23
N GLU A 469 22.51 -31.89 -0.07
CA GLU A 469 23.86 -32.40 -0.36
C GLU A 469 24.39 -33.38 0.71
N ASN A 470 23.93 -33.25 1.96
CA ASN A 470 24.35 -34.06 3.08
C ASN A 470 23.21 -34.30 4.07
N SER A 471 22.56 -35.46 3.96
CA SER A 471 21.41 -35.83 4.79
C SER A 471 21.67 -35.84 6.31
N GLN A 472 22.93 -35.75 6.76
CA GLN A 472 23.28 -35.64 8.18
C GLN A 472 23.07 -34.24 8.76
N THR A 473 22.89 -33.23 7.91
CA THR A 473 22.62 -31.85 8.35
C THR A 473 21.13 -31.54 8.41
N CYS A 474 20.29 -32.41 7.86
CA CYS A 474 18.84 -32.27 7.95
C CYS A 474 18.39 -32.38 9.40
N ASP A 475 17.47 -31.51 9.81
CA ASP A 475 16.71 -31.60 11.05
C ASP A 475 15.25 -31.92 10.69
N ASN A 476 14.42 -30.90 10.49
CA ASN A 476 13.00 -31.05 10.14
C ASN A 476 12.70 -30.94 8.63
N ASP A 477 13.73 -30.88 7.78
CA ASP A 477 13.65 -30.53 6.36
C ASP A 477 12.72 -31.40 5.52
N HIS A 478 12.52 -32.65 5.92
CA HIS A 478 11.64 -33.61 5.23
C HIS A 478 10.20 -33.58 5.75
N SER A 479 9.81 -32.52 6.47
CA SER A 479 8.49 -32.37 7.08
C SER A 479 8.02 -30.93 7.06
N ALA A 480 6.70 -30.74 7.19
CA ALA A 480 6.11 -29.42 7.37
C ALA A 480 6.70 -28.60 8.55
N LEU A 481 7.36 -29.24 9.52
CA LEU A 481 8.00 -28.54 10.63
C LEU A 481 9.16 -27.65 10.16
N GLY A 482 9.90 -28.07 9.12
CA GLY A 482 11.04 -27.31 8.61
C GLY A 482 10.62 -25.91 8.16
N ILE A 483 9.58 -25.80 7.33
CA ILE A 483 9.08 -24.49 6.89
C ILE A 483 8.41 -23.72 8.04
N LEU A 484 7.56 -24.39 8.84
CA LEU A 484 6.77 -23.69 9.86
C LEU A 484 7.58 -23.17 11.05
N PHE A 485 8.70 -23.82 11.39
CA PHE A 485 9.46 -23.54 12.61
C PHE A 485 10.93 -23.20 12.36
N ASP A 486 11.55 -23.77 11.33
CA ASP A 486 12.97 -23.53 11.02
C ASP A 486 13.16 -22.53 9.87
N GLY A 487 12.12 -22.33 9.04
CA GLY A 487 12.12 -21.45 7.87
C GLY A 487 12.81 -22.06 6.65
N ASN A 488 13.20 -23.33 6.69
CA ASN A 488 13.85 -24.02 5.58
C ASN A 488 13.44 -25.49 5.48
N ALA A 489 13.49 -26.05 4.28
CA ALA A 489 13.16 -27.45 4.03
C ALA A 489 13.72 -27.94 2.68
N VAL A 490 13.63 -29.26 2.45
CA VAL A 490 13.76 -29.86 1.12
C VAL A 490 12.39 -30.25 0.58
N CYS A 491 12.33 -30.83 -0.62
CA CYS A 491 11.08 -31.03 -1.37
C CYS A 491 9.94 -31.71 -0.58
N GLU A 492 10.24 -32.67 0.28
CA GLU A 492 9.22 -33.34 1.09
C GLU A 492 8.58 -32.38 2.10
N GLY A 493 9.35 -31.48 2.72
CA GLY A 493 8.79 -30.50 3.65
C GLY A 493 7.81 -29.53 2.98
N TYR A 494 8.14 -29.08 1.76
CA TYR A 494 7.26 -28.26 0.91
C TYR A 494 5.98 -29.03 0.54
N ALA A 495 6.12 -30.25 0.04
CA ALA A 495 4.99 -31.06 -0.40
C ALA A 495 4.05 -31.42 0.77
N HIS A 496 4.62 -31.70 1.95
CA HIS A 496 3.86 -31.97 3.16
C HIS A 496 3.07 -30.74 3.62
N LEU A 497 3.72 -29.57 3.75
CA LEU A 497 3.04 -28.37 4.22
C LEU A 497 1.93 -27.93 3.25
N THR A 498 2.22 -27.99 1.96
CA THR A 498 1.23 -27.69 0.91
C THR A 498 -0.01 -28.56 1.05
N ASP A 499 0.16 -29.88 1.18
CA ASP A 499 -0.98 -30.80 1.31
C ASP A 499 -1.76 -30.58 2.62
N ILE A 500 -1.07 -30.35 3.73
CA ILE A 500 -1.69 -30.05 5.05
C ILE A 500 -2.56 -28.79 4.95
N MET A 501 -2.03 -27.69 4.40
CA MET A 501 -2.75 -26.42 4.31
C MET A 501 -3.94 -26.51 3.35
N LEU A 502 -3.78 -27.16 2.19
CA LEU A 502 -4.89 -27.35 1.24
C LEU A 502 -6.00 -28.25 1.81
N ARG A 503 -5.64 -29.34 2.49
CA ARG A 503 -6.61 -30.23 3.13
C ARG A 503 -7.36 -29.54 4.27
N ALA A 504 -6.70 -28.68 5.05
CA ALA A 504 -7.34 -27.84 6.06
C ALA A 504 -8.41 -26.91 5.44
N LEU A 505 -8.20 -26.45 4.21
CA LEU A 505 -9.17 -25.66 3.43
C LEU A 505 -10.21 -26.51 2.68
N ARG A 506 -10.25 -27.83 2.93
CA ARG A 506 -11.11 -28.79 2.22
C ARG A 506 -10.86 -28.85 0.71
N ILE A 507 -9.66 -28.47 0.28
CA ILE A 507 -9.19 -28.58 -1.10
C ILE A 507 -8.53 -29.95 -1.24
N LYS A 508 -8.98 -30.75 -2.21
CA LYS A 508 -8.45 -32.10 -2.37
C LYS A 508 -7.04 -32.00 -2.90
N SER A 509 -6.11 -32.56 -2.15
CA SER A 509 -4.69 -32.58 -2.48
C SER A 509 -4.10 -33.91 -2.01
N PHE A 510 -3.05 -34.35 -2.68
CA PHE A 510 -2.18 -35.40 -2.17
C PHE A 510 -0.76 -35.25 -2.71
N ARG A 511 0.19 -35.98 -2.14
CA ARG A 511 1.59 -35.93 -2.57
C ARG A 511 1.87 -36.93 -3.68
N ILE A 512 2.79 -36.57 -4.56
CA ILE A 512 3.35 -37.43 -5.60
C ILE A 512 4.84 -37.52 -5.35
N SER A 513 5.34 -38.75 -5.25
CA SER A 513 6.77 -39.04 -5.08
C SER A 513 7.35 -39.67 -6.34
N SER A 514 8.56 -39.24 -6.67
CA SER A 514 9.49 -39.90 -7.60
C SER A 514 10.64 -40.53 -6.81
N GLU A 515 11.66 -41.05 -7.50
CA GLU A 515 12.88 -41.53 -6.84
C GLU A 515 13.68 -40.40 -6.15
N THR A 516 13.54 -39.15 -6.59
CA THR A 516 14.42 -38.04 -6.16
C THR A 516 13.69 -36.75 -5.76
N HIS A 517 12.37 -36.71 -5.87
CA HIS A 517 11.58 -35.49 -5.71
C HIS A 517 10.15 -35.79 -5.26
N GLN A 518 9.55 -34.86 -4.52
CA GLN A 518 8.16 -34.94 -4.07
C GLN A 518 7.45 -33.59 -4.27
N TRP A 519 6.22 -33.63 -4.75
CA TRP A 519 5.36 -32.46 -4.99
C TRP A 519 3.87 -32.82 -4.80
N ASN A 520 2.94 -31.96 -5.21
CA ASN A 520 1.51 -32.16 -4.98
C ASN A 520 0.69 -32.33 -6.26
N ALA A 521 -0.38 -33.11 -6.14
CA ALA A 521 -1.52 -33.07 -7.05
C ALA A 521 -2.67 -32.34 -6.34
N VAL A 522 -3.31 -31.37 -7.00
CA VAL A 522 -4.40 -30.56 -6.47
C VAL A 522 -5.61 -30.68 -7.38
N TYR A 523 -6.79 -30.96 -6.81
CA TYR A 523 -8.04 -31.06 -7.57
C TYR A 523 -8.76 -29.72 -7.62
N ILE A 524 -8.90 -29.15 -8.81
CA ILE A 524 -9.64 -27.91 -9.07
C ILE A 524 -10.32 -28.01 -10.43
N ASP A 525 -11.49 -27.38 -10.59
CA ASP A 525 -12.24 -27.36 -11.86
C ASP A 525 -12.43 -28.73 -12.53
N ASP A 526 -12.78 -29.72 -11.71
CA ASP A 526 -13.02 -31.10 -12.11
C ASP A 526 -11.82 -31.85 -12.73
N GLN A 527 -10.60 -31.43 -12.41
CA GLN A 527 -9.37 -32.06 -12.86
C GLN A 527 -8.28 -32.05 -11.77
N TRP A 528 -7.40 -33.04 -11.81
CA TRP A 528 -6.18 -33.02 -11.01
C TRP A 528 -5.06 -32.32 -11.78
N LEU A 529 -4.47 -31.30 -11.16
CA LEU A 529 -3.33 -30.53 -11.67
C LEU A 529 -2.14 -30.73 -10.75
N HIS A 530 -0.94 -30.53 -11.27
CA HIS A 530 0.29 -30.59 -10.48
C HIS A 530 0.62 -29.22 -9.92
N MET A 531 1.11 -29.20 -8.69
CA MET A 531 1.64 -28.01 -8.03
C MET A 531 2.95 -28.37 -7.32
N ASP A 532 4.02 -27.63 -7.62
CA ASP A 532 5.33 -27.82 -6.99
C ASP A 532 5.86 -26.51 -6.40
N THR A 533 5.60 -26.31 -5.12
CA THR A 533 6.09 -25.16 -4.35
C THR A 533 7.60 -25.14 -4.16
N THR A 534 8.29 -26.28 -4.35
CA THR A 534 9.75 -26.33 -4.27
C THR A 534 10.40 -25.74 -5.52
N TRP A 535 9.90 -26.12 -6.70
CA TRP A 535 10.49 -25.66 -7.96
C TRP A 535 10.01 -24.27 -8.37
N ASP A 536 8.91 -23.81 -7.76
CA ASP A 536 8.48 -22.41 -7.79
C ASP A 536 9.17 -21.52 -6.73
N ASP A 537 10.01 -22.10 -5.85
CA ASP A 537 10.97 -21.41 -4.97
C ASP A 537 12.41 -21.41 -5.55
N PRO A 538 12.81 -20.41 -6.35
CA PRO A 538 14.15 -20.31 -6.89
C PRO A 538 15.16 -19.86 -5.83
N ILE A 539 16.24 -20.62 -5.75
CA ILE A 539 17.35 -20.32 -4.83
C ILE A 539 18.10 -19.09 -5.31
N VAL A 540 18.03 -18.01 -4.53
CA VAL A 540 18.70 -16.74 -4.81
C VAL A 540 19.86 -16.53 -3.84
N GLU A 541 21.10 -16.45 -4.35
CA GLU A 541 22.28 -16.20 -3.49
C GLU A 541 22.19 -14.85 -2.75
N HIS A 542 21.62 -13.82 -3.40
CA HIS A 542 21.49 -12.45 -2.86
C HIS A 542 20.25 -11.71 -3.43
N GLY A 543 19.18 -11.58 -2.65
CA GLY A 543 17.97 -10.83 -3.01
C GLY A 543 16.75 -11.27 -2.19
N PRO A 544 15.60 -10.55 -2.25
CA PRO A 544 14.36 -11.10 -1.74
C PRO A 544 14.00 -12.37 -2.53
N GLY A 545 13.40 -13.37 -1.86
CA GLY A 545 12.89 -14.58 -2.49
C GLY A 545 12.04 -14.25 -3.72
N VAL A 546 12.20 -15.02 -4.80
CA VAL A 546 11.54 -14.74 -6.08
C VAL A 546 10.40 -15.72 -6.27
N LEU A 547 9.17 -15.29 -6.02
CA LEU A 547 7.98 -16.10 -6.30
C LEU A 547 7.85 -16.42 -7.80
N ARG A 548 7.77 -17.70 -8.15
CA ARG A 548 7.45 -18.19 -9.52
C ARG A 548 6.13 -18.94 -9.55
N TYR A 549 5.68 -19.26 -10.76
CA TYR A 549 4.44 -20.00 -11.03
C TYR A 549 4.64 -20.94 -12.24
N ASP A 550 5.87 -21.40 -12.46
CA ASP A 550 6.22 -22.28 -13.57
C ASP A 550 5.59 -23.68 -13.38
N TYR A 551 5.45 -24.11 -12.12
CA TYR A 551 4.85 -25.40 -11.72
C TYR A 551 3.52 -25.25 -10.97
N TYR A 552 2.89 -24.08 -11.05
CA TYR A 552 1.61 -23.80 -10.39
C TYR A 552 0.41 -24.28 -11.21
N LEU A 553 -0.33 -25.26 -10.68
CA LEU A 553 -1.58 -25.79 -11.25
C LEU A 553 -1.47 -26.16 -12.75
N ILE A 554 -0.45 -26.94 -13.10
CA ILE A 554 -0.19 -27.36 -14.48
C ILE A 554 -0.68 -28.78 -14.78
N THR A 555 -1.03 -29.05 -16.03
CA THR A 555 -1.41 -30.40 -16.46
C THR A 555 -0.20 -31.34 -16.49
N THR A 556 -0.43 -32.66 -16.44
CA THR A 556 0.64 -33.66 -16.62
C THR A 556 1.41 -33.48 -17.95
N ILE A 557 0.73 -32.99 -19.00
CA ILE A 557 1.38 -32.72 -20.30
C ILE A 557 2.36 -31.57 -20.16
N GLU A 558 1.97 -30.48 -19.50
CA GLU A 558 2.82 -29.31 -19.26
C GLU A 558 4.00 -29.67 -18.35
N LEU A 559 3.74 -30.44 -17.29
CA LEU A 559 4.78 -30.93 -16.38
C LEU A 559 5.89 -31.67 -17.16
N HIS A 560 5.52 -32.59 -18.04
CA HIS A 560 6.47 -33.34 -18.87
C HIS A 560 7.14 -32.52 -19.99
N VAL A 561 6.63 -31.33 -20.30
CA VAL A 561 7.30 -30.39 -21.21
C VAL A 561 8.36 -29.59 -20.46
N LEU A 562 8.10 -29.24 -19.20
CA LEU A 562 9.01 -28.48 -18.35
C LEU A 562 10.14 -29.34 -17.77
N ASP A 563 9.81 -30.55 -17.32
CA ASP A 563 10.77 -31.46 -16.71
C ASP A 563 10.50 -32.94 -17.05
N THR A 564 11.58 -33.62 -17.42
CA THR A 564 11.57 -35.07 -17.74
C THR A 564 12.52 -35.87 -16.88
N GLU A 565 13.17 -35.24 -15.90
CA GLU A 565 14.20 -35.88 -15.07
C GLU A 565 13.71 -36.10 -13.64
N SER A 566 13.27 -35.06 -12.93
CA SER A 566 12.92 -35.16 -11.50
C SER A 566 11.44 -35.48 -11.30
N HIS A 567 10.56 -34.97 -12.15
CA HIS A 567 9.12 -35.25 -12.14
C HIS A 567 8.75 -36.57 -12.83
N THR A 568 9.59 -37.60 -12.67
CA THR A 568 9.33 -38.95 -13.17
C THR A 568 8.73 -39.80 -12.07
N TYR A 569 7.40 -39.94 -12.07
CA TYR A 569 6.67 -40.71 -11.08
C TYR A 569 6.13 -42.01 -11.67
N ASP A 570 5.81 -42.99 -10.81
CA ASP A 570 5.16 -44.22 -11.26
C ASP A 570 3.80 -43.87 -11.87
N THR A 571 3.60 -44.26 -13.13
CA THR A 571 2.32 -44.13 -13.83
C THR A 571 1.15 -44.79 -13.10
N THR A 572 1.38 -45.65 -12.10
CA THR A 572 0.31 -46.14 -11.21
C THR A 572 -0.38 -45.00 -10.44
N ILE A 573 0.33 -43.91 -10.11
CA ILE A 573 -0.25 -42.69 -9.48
C ILE A 573 -1.31 -42.04 -10.37
N ILE A 574 -1.17 -42.14 -11.70
CA ILE A 574 -2.18 -41.65 -12.66
C ILE A 574 -3.53 -42.34 -12.43
N ASN A 575 -3.55 -43.57 -11.90
CA ASN A 575 -4.80 -44.25 -11.56
C ASN A 575 -5.51 -43.64 -10.34
N TYR A 576 -4.83 -42.85 -9.52
CA TYR A 576 -5.42 -42.10 -8.41
C TYR A 576 -5.92 -40.71 -8.85
N MET A 577 -5.54 -40.26 -10.05
CA MET A 577 -5.99 -38.98 -10.61
C MET A 577 -7.18 -39.14 -11.58
N ASN A 578 -7.41 -40.33 -12.16
CA ASN A 578 -8.35 -40.53 -13.27
C ASN A 578 -9.68 -41.20 -12.91
#